data_AF-A0A1H3RVZ6-F1
#
_entry.id   AF-A0A1H3RVZ6-F1
#
_cell.length_a   1.000
_cell.length_b   1.000
_cell.length_c   1.000
_cell.angle_alpha   90.00
_cell.angle_beta   90.00
_cell.angle_gamma   90.00
#
_symmetry.space_group_name_H-M   'P 1'
#
loop_
_entity.id
_entity.type
_entity.pdbx_description
1 polymer ?
#
loop_
_entity_poly.entity_id
_entity_poly.type
_entity_poly.pdbx_seq_one_letter_code
_entity_poly.pdbx_strand_id
1 'polypeptide(L)'
;MDVLVAQIIVTTISVTGGALLALLIDRGKGRRVERIAEVNALRLLTIEIGSRRALSPEQSAAPLSIDRADPDSDLNRVMRSVVLLRKEIRTARKSLRPRSTAWNPLNYMVAACNIFIENVDERPSSIVSELEILRIDLDALLIELCAAHPKDLVYRPAGSTAYRRPSELRS
;
A
#
# COMPACT_ATOMS: atom_id res chain seq x y z
N MET A 1 -36.72 -53.46 4.83
CA MET A 1 -36.63 -52.03 5.19
C MET A 1 -35.18 -51.58 5.39
N ASP A 2 -34.28 -52.46 5.82
CA ASP A 2 -32.88 -52.10 6.13
C ASP A 2 -32.03 -51.62 4.95
N VAL A 3 -32.27 -52.15 3.75
CA VAL A 3 -31.53 -51.77 2.53
C VAL A 3 -31.80 -50.32 2.12
N LEU A 4 -33.06 -49.88 2.23
CA LEU A 4 -33.47 -48.50 1.95
C LEU A 4 -32.88 -47.52 2.96
N VAL A 5 -32.86 -47.88 4.24
CA VAL A 5 -32.27 -47.06 5.31
C VAL A 5 -30.76 -46.94 5.13
N ALA A 6 -30.06 -48.04 4.84
CA ALA A 6 -28.62 -48.02 4.56
C ALA A 6 -28.27 -47.16 3.34
N GLN A 7 -29.06 -47.26 2.27
CA GLN A 7 -28.85 -46.48 1.05
C GLN A 7 -29.07 -44.98 1.30
N ILE A 8 -30.11 -44.61 2.05
CA ILE A 8 -30.37 -43.21 2.45
C ILE A 8 -29.21 -42.66 3.30
N ILE A 9 -28.72 -43.42 4.28
CA ILE A 9 -27.60 -43.00 5.15
C ILE A 9 -26.32 -42.80 4.32
N VAL A 10 -25.97 -43.73 3.43
CA VAL A 10 -24.77 -43.64 2.58
C VAL A 10 -24.86 -42.45 1.62
N THR A 11 -26.02 -42.22 0.99
CA THR A 11 -26.20 -41.05 0.12
C THR A 11 -26.14 -39.75 0.90
N THR A 12 -26.70 -39.69 2.11
CA THR A 12 -26.70 -38.47 2.92
C THR A 12 -25.29 -38.12 3.40
N ILE A 13 -24.52 -39.12 3.86
CA ILE A 13 -23.12 -38.93 4.27
C ILE A 13 -22.25 -38.52 3.07
N SER A 14 -22.45 -39.13 1.91
CA SER A 14 -21.67 -38.82 0.70
C SER A 14 -21.94 -37.42 0.16
N VAL A 15 -23.21 -36.99 0.11
CA VAL A 15 -23.59 -35.64 -0.33
C VAL A 15 -23.12 -34.59 0.65
N THR A 16 -23.28 -34.83 1.96
CA THR A 16 -22.85 -33.89 3.01
C THR A 16 -21.32 -33.78 3.06
N GLY A 17 -20.61 -34.89 2.91
CA GLY A 17 -19.14 -34.91 2.83
C GLY A 17 -18.61 -34.16 1.62
N GLY A 18 -19.20 -34.36 0.44
CA GLY A 18 -18.84 -33.63 -0.78
C GLY A 18 -19.06 -32.12 -0.67
N ALA A 19 -20.20 -31.70 -0.11
CA ALA A 19 -20.50 -30.29 0.11
C ALA A 19 -19.53 -29.63 1.11
N LEU A 20 -19.20 -30.31 2.21
CA LEU A 20 -18.25 -29.82 3.19
C LEU A 20 -16.85 -29.67 2.59
N LEU A 21 -16.40 -30.65 1.80
CA LEU A 21 -15.10 -30.61 1.12
C LEU A 21 -15.04 -29.45 0.12
N ALA A 22 -16.10 -29.25 -0.67
CA ALA A 22 -16.20 -28.15 -1.61
C ALA A 22 -16.12 -26.78 -0.90
N LEU A 23 -16.83 -26.62 0.23
CA LEU A 23 -16.77 -25.39 1.04
C LEU A 23 -15.38 -25.14 1.64
N LEU A 24 -14.65 -26.19 2.04
CA LEU A 24 -13.28 -26.07 2.54
C LEU A 24 -12.30 -25.67 1.43
N ILE A 25 -12.42 -26.29 0.25
CA ILE A 25 -11.59 -25.97 -0.92
C ILE A 25 -11.87 -24.53 -1.37
N ASP A 26 -13.14 -24.13 -1.43
CA ASP A 26 -13.54 -22.79 -1.84
C ASP A 26 -13.05 -21.72 -0.86
N ARG A 27 -13.20 -21.96 0.46
CA ARG A 27 -12.61 -21.09 1.50
C ARG A 27 -11.09 -21.03 1.42
N GLY A 28 -10.41 -22.14 1.12
CA GLY A 28 -8.96 -22.18 0.95
C GLY A 28 -8.49 -21.37 -0.26
N LYS A 29 -9.19 -21.49 -1.39
CA LYS A 29 -8.93 -20.71 -2.61
C LYS A 29 -9.17 -19.22 -2.37
N GLY A 30 -10.29 -18.83 -1.76
CA GLY A 30 -10.61 -17.45 -1.42
C GLY A 30 -9.51 -16.78 -0.58
N ARG A 31 -9.09 -17.44 0.51
CA ARG A 31 -8.00 -16.93 1.37
C ARG A 31 -6.67 -16.76 0.64
N ARG A 32 -6.34 -17.67 -0.29
CA ARG A 32 -5.10 -17.58 -1.08
C ARG A 32 -5.15 -16.41 -2.06
N VAL A 33 -6.28 -16.23 -2.73
CA VAL A 33 -6.50 -15.12 -3.67
C VAL A 33 -6.43 -13.78 -2.92
N GLU A 34 -7.12 -13.66 -1.78
CA GLU A 34 -7.06 -12.47 -0.91
C GLU A 34 -5.63 -12.15 -0.48
N ARG A 35 -4.86 -13.16 -0.05
CA ARG A 35 -3.46 -12.95 0.36
C ARG A 35 -2.58 -12.47 -0.79
N ILE A 36 -2.73 -13.06 -1.99
CA ILE A 36 -1.95 -12.66 -3.18
C ILE A 36 -2.31 -11.23 -3.59
N ALA A 37 -3.61 -10.89 -3.58
CA ALA A 37 -4.08 -9.54 -3.89
C ALA A 37 -3.53 -8.50 -2.91
N GLU A 38 -3.58 -8.79 -1.60
CA GLU A 38 -3.00 -7.94 -0.55
C GLU A 38 -1.51 -7.71 -0.78
N VAL A 39 -0.73 -8.78 -0.92
CA VAL A 39 0.73 -8.68 -1.11
C VAL A 39 1.06 -7.90 -2.38
N ASN A 40 0.35 -8.14 -3.49
CA ASN A 40 0.58 -7.40 -4.72
C ASN A 40 0.24 -5.92 -4.58
N ALA A 41 -0.85 -5.57 -3.90
CA ALA A 41 -1.20 -4.19 -3.62
C ALA A 41 -0.14 -3.48 -2.77
N LEU A 42 0.38 -4.15 -1.74
CA LEU A 42 1.46 -3.63 -0.89
C LEU A 42 2.77 -3.47 -1.67
N ARG A 43 3.14 -4.44 -2.51
CA ARG A 43 4.33 -4.34 -3.37
C ARG A 43 4.26 -3.15 -4.31
N LEU A 44 3.12 -2.99 -5.00
CA LEU A 44 2.90 -1.88 -5.91
C LEU A 44 2.98 -0.54 -5.17
N LEU A 45 2.40 -0.45 -3.97
CA LEU A 45 2.50 0.74 -3.14
C LEU A 45 3.94 1.07 -2.75
N THR A 46 4.74 0.09 -2.30
CA THR A 46 6.16 0.31 -1.96
C THR A 46 6.98 0.78 -3.17
N ILE A 47 6.71 0.21 -4.35
CA ILE A 47 7.36 0.66 -5.60
C ILE A 47 6.98 2.10 -5.91
N GLU A 48 5.69 2.42 -5.85
CA GLU A 48 5.17 3.74 -6.18
C GLU A 48 5.70 4.84 -5.24
N ILE A 49 5.78 4.56 -3.94
CA ILE A 49 6.42 5.46 -2.96
C ILE A 49 7.91 5.61 -3.27
N GLY A 50 8.59 4.51 -3.58
CA GLY A 50 10.01 4.51 -3.93
C GLY A 50 10.32 5.27 -5.23
N SER A 51 9.40 5.32 -6.20
CA SER A 51 9.59 6.03 -7.48
C SER A 51 9.09 7.47 -7.49
N ARG A 52 8.48 7.93 -6.39
CA ARG A 52 7.82 9.24 -6.36
C ARG A 52 8.83 10.38 -6.26
N ARG A 53 8.91 11.19 -7.33
CA ARG A 53 9.85 12.33 -7.42
C ARG A 53 9.73 13.35 -6.30
N ALA A 54 8.50 13.64 -5.86
CA ALA A 54 8.29 14.58 -4.75
C ALA A 54 8.97 14.13 -3.44
N LEU A 55 9.24 12.83 -3.27
CA LEU A 55 9.92 12.32 -2.08
C LEU A 55 11.44 12.17 -2.29
N SER A 56 11.95 12.55 -3.47
CA SER A 56 13.39 12.48 -3.75
C SER A 56 14.16 13.44 -2.85
N PRO A 57 15.30 13.03 -2.27
CA PRO A 57 16.19 13.92 -1.51
C PRO A 57 16.57 15.20 -2.25
N GLU A 58 16.67 15.14 -3.58
CA GLU A 58 17.04 16.28 -4.42
C GLU A 58 15.96 17.37 -4.43
N GLN A 59 14.70 17.02 -4.21
CA GLN A 59 13.59 17.98 -4.16
C GLN A 59 13.71 18.92 -2.95
N SER A 60 14.42 18.51 -1.89
CA SER A 60 14.65 19.31 -0.69
C SER A 60 15.87 20.24 -0.80
N ALA A 61 16.65 20.18 -1.89
CA ALA A 61 17.96 20.84 -2.00
C ALA A 61 17.93 22.20 -2.73
N ALA A 62 16.88 22.51 -3.48
CA ALA A 62 16.78 23.74 -4.29
C ALA A 62 15.72 24.70 -3.73
N PRO A 63 15.85 26.02 -3.96
CA PRO A 63 14.77 26.95 -3.68
C PRO A 63 13.56 26.58 -4.54
N LEU A 64 12.46 26.22 -3.88
CA LEU A 64 11.23 25.80 -4.53
C LEU A 64 10.38 27.00 -4.93
N SER A 65 9.78 26.95 -6.12
CA SER A 65 8.76 27.91 -6.53
C SER A 65 7.47 27.68 -5.74
N ILE A 66 7.06 28.70 -4.98
CA ILE A 66 5.87 28.67 -4.10
C ILE A 66 4.65 29.40 -4.68
N ASP A 67 4.71 29.80 -5.96
CA ASP A 67 3.61 30.52 -6.59
C ASP A 67 2.38 29.61 -6.75
N ARG A 68 1.30 29.93 -6.03
CA ARG A 68 0.03 29.18 -6.11
C ARG A 68 -0.69 29.42 -7.44
N ALA A 69 -0.50 30.57 -8.07
CA ALA A 69 -1.15 30.92 -9.33
C ALA A 69 -0.52 30.16 -10.52
N ASP A 70 0.75 29.81 -10.41
CA ASP A 70 1.45 28.98 -11.40
C ASP A 70 1.15 27.49 -11.19
N PRO A 71 0.39 26.82 -12.09
CA PRO A 71 0.08 25.40 -11.97
C PRO A 71 1.32 24.49 -12.07
N ASP A 72 2.42 25.02 -12.59
CA ASP A 72 3.70 24.36 -12.76
C ASP A 72 4.70 24.66 -11.63
N SER A 73 4.30 25.45 -10.62
CA SER A 73 5.12 25.68 -9.44
C SER A 73 5.42 24.38 -8.70
N ASP A 74 6.58 24.34 -8.03
CA ASP A 74 6.99 23.18 -7.26
C ASP A 74 6.00 22.87 -6.14
N LEU A 75 5.43 23.90 -5.50
CA LEU A 75 4.36 23.75 -4.52
C LEU A 75 3.19 22.96 -5.09
N ASN A 76 2.64 23.37 -6.23
CA ASN A 76 1.49 22.71 -6.85
C ASN A 76 1.82 21.28 -7.30
N ARG A 77 3.04 21.06 -7.82
CA ARG A 77 3.52 19.74 -8.23
C ARG A 77 3.67 18.78 -7.04
N VAL A 78 4.29 19.22 -5.95
CA VAL A 78 4.48 18.43 -4.72
C VAL A 78 3.13 18.14 -4.08
N MET A 79 2.26 19.15 -3.91
CA MET A 79 0.92 18.96 -3.35
C MET A 79 0.11 17.94 -4.14
N ARG A 80 0.10 18.05 -5.48
CA ARG A 80 -0.57 17.08 -6.35
C ARG A 80 0.00 15.68 -6.17
N SER A 81 1.32 15.55 -6.11
CA SER A 81 2.00 14.27 -5.89
C SER A 81 1.64 13.63 -4.55
N VAL A 82 1.60 14.39 -3.45
CA VAL A 82 1.22 13.87 -2.12
C VAL A 82 -0.27 13.52 -2.06
N VAL A 83 -1.15 14.31 -2.68
CA VAL A 83 -2.58 14.00 -2.78
C VAL A 83 -2.82 12.68 -3.53
N LEU A 84 -2.11 12.46 -4.64
CA LEU A 84 -2.15 11.20 -5.38
C LEU A 84 -1.62 10.03 -4.53
N LEU A 85 -0.56 10.27 -3.76
CA LEU A 85 0.04 9.23 -2.91
C LEU A 85 -0.96 8.76 -1.86
N ARG A 86 -1.61 9.72 -1.19
CA ARG A 86 -2.70 9.43 -0.25
C ARG A 86 -3.81 8.59 -0.88
N LYS A 87 -4.16 8.85 -2.14
CA LYS A 87 -5.16 8.07 -2.88
C LYS A 87 -4.69 6.64 -3.15
N GLU A 88 -3.43 6.44 -3.51
CA GLU A 88 -2.83 5.12 -3.72
C GLU A 88 -2.76 4.31 -2.42
N ILE A 89 -2.34 4.93 -1.31
CA ILE A 89 -2.34 4.29 0.02
C ILE A 89 -3.77 3.84 0.39
N ARG A 90 -4.76 4.72 0.20
CA ARG A 90 -6.18 4.37 0.43
C ARG A 90 -6.66 3.24 -0.48
N THR A 91 -6.14 3.15 -1.70
CA THR A 91 -6.49 2.10 -2.65
C THR A 91 -5.87 0.77 -2.24
N ALA A 92 -4.58 0.75 -1.89
CA ALA A 92 -3.93 -0.43 -1.32
C ALA A 92 -4.63 -0.91 -0.04
N ARG A 93 -5.09 0.02 0.80
CA ARG A 93 -5.85 -0.28 2.02
C ARG A 93 -7.15 -1.04 1.73
N LYS A 94 -7.84 -0.75 0.62
CA LYS A 94 -9.06 -1.47 0.22
C LYS A 94 -8.81 -2.92 -0.18
N SER A 95 -7.57 -3.25 -0.54
CA SER A 95 -7.15 -4.60 -0.92
C SER A 95 -6.65 -5.43 0.27
N LEU A 96 -6.63 -4.88 1.49
CA LEU A 96 -6.24 -5.60 2.69
C LEU A 96 -7.32 -6.58 3.14
N ARG A 97 -6.90 -7.75 3.62
CA ARG A 97 -7.80 -8.67 4.31
C ARG A 97 -8.16 -8.14 5.71
N PRO A 98 -9.29 -8.59 6.31
CA PRO A 98 -9.76 -8.10 7.62
C PRO A 98 -8.76 -8.22 8.77
N ARG A 99 -7.82 -9.17 8.70
CA ARG A 99 -6.78 -9.41 9.73
C ARG A 99 -5.37 -9.10 9.24
N SER A 100 -5.23 -8.20 8.27
CA SER A 100 -3.91 -7.78 7.79
C SER A 100 -3.17 -7.01 8.89
N THR A 101 -1.88 -7.29 9.06
CA THR A 101 -0.98 -6.50 9.90
C THR A 101 -0.65 -5.13 9.28
N ALA A 102 -0.94 -4.94 8.00
CA ALA A 102 -0.67 -3.71 7.26
C ALA A 102 -1.70 -2.58 7.51
N TRP A 103 -2.80 -2.86 8.22
CA TRP A 103 -3.84 -1.84 8.49
C TRP A 103 -3.30 -0.60 9.20
N ASN A 104 -2.51 -0.79 10.26
CA ASN A 104 -1.97 0.31 11.05
C ASN A 104 -0.94 1.14 10.26
N PRO A 105 0.11 0.53 9.65
CA PRO A 105 1.04 1.29 8.81
C PRO A 105 0.35 2.12 7.73
N LEU A 106 -0.61 1.55 6.99
CA LEU A 106 -1.31 2.28 5.93
C LEU A 106 -2.19 3.42 6.48
N ASN A 107 -2.80 3.24 7.65
CA ASN A 107 -3.57 4.32 8.29
C ASN A 107 -2.66 5.49 8.70
N TYR A 108 -1.50 5.19 9.28
CA TYR A 108 -0.52 6.20 9.64
C TYR A 108 0.09 6.89 8.42
N MET A 109 0.32 6.18 7.31
CA MET A 109 0.77 6.81 6.06
C MET A 109 -0.27 7.80 5.51
N VAL A 110 -1.57 7.47 5.59
CA VAL A 110 -2.64 8.41 5.21
C VAL A 110 -2.66 9.62 6.14
N ALA A 111 -2.46 9.41 7.45
CA ALA A 111 -2.41 10.50 8.43
C ALA A 111 -1.22 11.43 8.16
N ALA A 112 -0.02 10.90 7.94
CA ALA A 112 1.16 11.68 7.60
C ALA A 112 0.94 12.53 6.32
N CYS A 113 0.32 11.95 5.29
CA CYS A 113 -0.04 12.70 4.09
C CYS A 113 -1.05 13.84 4.38
N ASN A 114 -2.01 13.63 5.27
CA ASN A 114 -2.97 14.68 5.64
C ASN A 114 -2.27 15.82 6.40
N ILE A 115 -1.45 15.48 7.39
CA ILE A 115 -0.70 16.45 8.20
C ILE A 115 0.17 17.32 7.29
N PHE A 116 0.89 16.72 6.35
CA PHE A 116 1.66 17.45 5.34
C PHE A 116 0.78 18.45 4.55
N ILE A 117 -0.36 17.98 4.02
CA ILE A 117 -1.26 18.80 3.21
C ILE A 117 -1.78 19.99 4.02
N GLU A 118 -2.21 19.75 5.26
CA GLU A 118 -2.73 20.78 6.17
C GLU A 118 -1.64 21.80 6.51
N ASN A 119 -0.46 21.35 6.92
CA ASN A 119 0.65 22.23 7.29
C ASN A 119 1.13 23.10 6.13
N VAL A 120 1.24 22.53 4.92
CA VAL A 120 1.69 23.26 3.73
C VAL A 120 0.61 24.19 3.18
N ASP A 121 -0.67 23.85 3.34
CA ASP A 121 -1.76 24.75 2.97
C ASP A 121 -1.83 25.97 3.90
N GLU A 122 -1.56 25.80 5.19
CA GLU A 122 -1.43 26.90 6.16
C GLU A 122 -0.15 27.72 5.95
N ARG A 123 0.99 27.06 5.70
CA ARG A 123 2.31 27.68 5.60
C ARG A 123 3.09 27.14 4.39
N PRO A 124 2.86 27.66 3.17
CA PRO A 124 3.54 27.17 1.96
C PRO A 124 5.06 27.24 2.00
N SER A 125 5.62 28.21 2.74
CA SER A 125 7.06 28.38 2.89
C SER A 125 7.74 27.24 3.66
N SER A 126 7.00 26.44 4.44
CA SER A 126 7.55 25.29 5.15
C SER A 126 7.53 24.00 4.33
N ILE A 127 7.20 24.05 3.03
CA ILE A 127 7.08 22.87 2.18
C ILE A 127 8.30 21.94 2.24
N VAL A 128 9.52 22.49 2.25
CA VAL A 128 10.76 21.68 2.28
C VAL A 128 10.86 20.88 3.59
N SER A 129 10.65 21.54 4.72
CA SER A 129 10.73 20.89 6.03
C SER A 129 9.60 19.88 6.24
N GLU A 130 8.37 20.22 5.84
CA GLU A 130 7.23 19.31 5.95
C GLU A 130 7.38 18.09 5.03
N LEU A 131 7.98 18.26 3.85
CA LEU A 131 8.25 17.17 2.92
C LEU A 131 9.32 16.22 3.45
N GLU A 132 10.33 16.75 4.14
CA GLU A 132 11.34 15.95 4.84
C GLU A 132 10.72 15.14 5.99
N ILE A 133 9.87 15.76 6.81
CA ILE A 133 9.12 15.06 7.88
C ILE A 133 8.27 13.95 7.29
N LEU A 134 7.49 14.25 6.23
CA LEU A 134 6.69 13.25 5.53
C LEU A 134 7.54 12.08 5.03
N ARG A 135 8.72 12.36 4.47
CA ARG A 135 9.64 11.32 3.99
C ARG A 135 10.09 10.41 5.13
N ILE A 136 10.52 10.99 6.25
CA ILE A 136 10.96 10.24 7.43
C ILE A 136 9.83 9.36 7.98
N ASP A 137 8.63 9.91 8.11
CA ASP A 137 7.45 9.18 8.59
C ASP A 137 7.10 8.02 7.65
N LEU A 138 7.09 8.26 6.34
CA LEU A 138 6.82 7.22 5.35
C LEU A 138 7.88 6.12 5.36
N ASP A 139 9.16 6.46 5.52
CA ASP A 139 10.24 5.48 5.60
C ASP A 139 10.10 4.59 6.84
N ALA A 140 9.83 5.18 8.01
CA ALA A 140 9.59 4.42 9.24
C ALA A 140 8.41 3.44 9.09
N LEU A 141 7.31 3.90 8.50
CA LEU A 141 6.12 3.08 8.26
C LEU A 141 6.35 2.01 7.19
N LEU A 142 7.18 2.29 6.17
CA LEU A 142 7.59 1.30 5.18
C LEU A 142 8.45 0.20 5.79
N ILE A 143 9.34 0.55 6.72
CA ILE A 143 10.14 -0.42 7.48
C ILE A 143 9.22 -1.33 8.28
N GLU A 144 8.27 -0.77 9.04
CA GLU A 144 7.27 -1.54 9.80
C GLU A 144 6.45 -2.46 8.89
N LEU A 145 5.99 -1.94 7.76
CA LEU A 145 5.23 -2.70 6.77
C LEU A 145 6.05 -3.87 6.19
N CYS A 146 7.31 -3.64 5.85
CA CYS A 146 8.20 -4.69 5.34
C CYS A 146 8.53 -5.73 6.40
N ALA A 147 8.71 -5.31 7.66
CA ALA A 147 8.94 -6.21 8.79
C ALA A 147 7.73 -7.13 9.05
N ALA A 148 6.52 -6.65 8.78
CA ALA A 148 5.31 -7.47 8.85
C ALA A 148 5.18 -8.49 7.69
N HIS A 149 5.89 -8.27 6.58
CA HIS A 149 5.84 -9.10 5.38
C HIS A 149 7.25 -9.42 4.81
N PRO A 150 8.18 -9.98 5.60
CA PRO A 150 9.61 -10.01 5.28
C PRO A 150 9.98 -10.92 4.11
N LYS A 151 9.13 -11.91 3.79
CA LYS A 151 9.32 -12.81 2.64
C LYS A 151 8.74 -12.25 1.34
N ASP A 152 7.84 -11.27 1.48
CA ASP A 152 6.96 -10.83 0.41
C ASP A 152 7.31 -9.40 -0.05
N LEU A 153 7.81 -8.54 0.84
CA LEU A 153 8.14 -7.14 0.55
C LEU A 153 9.64 -6.88 0.68
N VAL A 154 10.14 -5.93 -0.12
CA VAL A 154 11.52 -5.44 -0.05
C VAL A 154 11.45 -3.96 0.28
N TYR A 155 12.09 -3.57 1.37
CA TYR A 155 12.18 -2.17 1.75
C TYR A 155 12.92 -1.38 0.68
N ARG A 156 12.34 -0.24 0.30
CA ARG A 156 12.93 0.78 -0.56
C ARG A 156 12.63 2.13 0.07
N PRO A 157 13.63 2.98 0.32
CA PRO A 157 13.38 4.31 0.84
C PRO A 157 12.50 5.12 -0.11
N ALA A 158 11.69 6.01 0.44
CA ALA A 158 10.84 6.91 -0.31
C ALA A 158 11.66 7.75 -1.29
N GLY A 159 11.19 7.85 -2.54
CA GLY A 159 11.88 8.59 -3.60
C GLY A 159 13.22 8.00 -4.08
N SER A 160 13.72 6.89 -3.50
CA SER A 160 15.04 6.31 -3.81
C SER A 160 15.24 5.87 -5.27
N THR A 161 14.16 5.67 -6.02
CA THR A 161 14.19 5.26 -7.43
C THR A 161 13.63 6.31 -8.38
N ALA A 162 13.29 7.51 -7.88
CA ALA A 162 12.66 8.58 -8.65
C ALA A 162 13.43 9.01 -9.92
N TYR A 163 14.76 8.87 -9.89
CA TYR A 163 15.66 9.27 -10.97
C TYR A 163 16.58 8.13 -11.46
N ARG A 164 16.38 6.89 -10.99
CA ARG A 164 17.25 5.77 -11.37
C ARG A 164 17.02 5.39 -12.84
N ARG A 165 18.07 5.36 -13.65
CA ARG A 165 17.95 4.99 -15.08
C ARG A 165 17.66 3.48 -15.21
N PRO A 166 16.91 3.02 -16.24
CA PRO A 166 16.58 1.60 -16.43
C PRO A 166 17.79 0.66 -16.48
N SER A 167 18.97 1.16 -16.87
CA SER A 167 20.23 0.41 -16.90
C SER A 167 20.74 -0.01 -15.51
N GLU A 168 20.31 0.65 -14.45
CA GLU A 168 20.80 0.45 -13.07
C GLU A 168 19.86 -0.44 -12.22
N LEU A 169 18.82 -1.01 -12.84
CA LEU A 169 17.85 -1.90 -12.18
C LEU A 169 18.17 -3.40 -12.37
N ARG A 170 19.31 -3.74 -13.01
CA ARG A 170 19.69 -5.13 -13.36
C ARG A 170 20.82 -5.74 -12.51
N SER A 171 21.27 -5.07 -11.45
CA SER A 171 22.27 -5.62 -10.52
C SER A 171 21.63 -6.32 -9.33
#